data_AF-A0A8E2E0K7-F1
#
_entry.id   AF-A0A8E2E0K7-F1
#
_cell.length_a   1.000
_cell.length_b   1.000
_cell.length_c   1.000
_cell.angle_alpha   90.00
_cell.angle_beta   90.00
_cell.angle_gamma   90.00
#
_symmetry.space_group_name_H-M   'P 1'
#
loop_
_entity.id
_entity.type
_entity.pdbx_description
1 polymer ?
#
loop_
_entity_poly.entity_id
_entity_poly.type
_entity_poly.pdbx_seq_one_letter_code
_entity_poly.pdbx_strand_id
1 'polypeptide(L)'
;MTTLRLAVNNRWQTTAGLLKIPLRTVRVDGLPLSSSTAYNLSRPLHQQAEQAAFRQTSSSPRAPIPGRRIRVTHGSAMGMRSLPTQNPHIGVKGQASYSTKAAVSQEPTIHSAFESKTGTWQYVVADPSTMTAVIIDPVLDYNPATQVVTTQTADSLLSLVKEKGYKVAWILETHAHADHLTASSYLQKRLAQQQGHRPPIGIGKRIRKVQELFGKRYGVPAEEYEGAFDKLFDDDEEFEIGNLRATAIHLPGHTPDHLGYKIGDNVFCGDSVFHTDIGTARCDFPGGSANNLWNSARKLLGLPDHTKIWTGHDYPPDGRGEPVPFMSVKDHKDQNKHLKNGISEEDFVALRKERDATLGEPRLLHQSLQINIRAGRLPEPTEAGQRLVHVPLKLEGVEW
;
A
#
# COMPACT_ATOMS: atom_id res chain seq x y z
N MET A 1 -48.49 -10.84 -2.10
CA MET A 1 -47.10 -11.00 -2.62
C MET A 1 -46.69 -9.65 -3.18
N THR A 2 -45.95 -8.90 -2.39
CA THR A 2 -45.74 -7.46 -2.56
C THR A 2 -44.28 -7.25 -2.92
N THR A 3 -44.00 -6.89 -4.18
CA THR A 3 -42.63 -6.64 -4.66
C THR A 3 -42.33 -5.16 -4.54
N LEU A 4 -41.61 -4.77 -3.47
CA LEU A 4 -41.03 -3.45 -3.34
C LEU A 4 -39.90 -3.30 -4.38
N ARG A 5 -40.08 -2.40 -5.35
CA ARG A 5 -38.97 -1.87 -6.17
C ARG A 5 -38.29 -0.76 -5.38
N LEU A 6 -37.01 -0.95 -5.03
CA LEU A 6 -36.15 0.12 -4.55
C LEU A 6 -35.89 1.10 -5.70
N ALA A 7 -36.41 2.32 -5.58
CA ALA A 7 -36.03 3.45 -6.41
C ALA A 7 -34.69 3.99 -5.91
N VAL A 8 -33.65 3.89 -6.75
CA VAL A 8 -32.38 4.59 -6.55
C VAL A 8 -32.61 6.06 -6.92
N ASN A 9 -32.61 6.94 -5.92
CA ASN A 9 -32.77 8.37 -6.10
C ASN A 9 -31.46 8.98 -6.60
N ASN A 10 -31.31 9.17 -7.91
CA ASN A 10 -30.33 10.10 -8.47
C ASN A 10 -30.93 11.51 -8.42
N ARG A 11 -30.52 12.34 -7.45
CA ARG A 11 -30.76 13.78 -7.48
C ARG A 11 -29.44 14.53 -7.43
N TRP A 12 -28.93 14.87 -8.61
CA TRP A 12 -28.08 16.04 -8.80
C TRP A 12 -29.00 17.15 -9.29
N GLN A 13 -29.43 18.04 -8.37
CA GLN A 13 -30.15 19.25 -8.75
C GLN A 13 -29.13 20.35 -9.04
N THR A 14 -29.14 20.81 -10.28
CA THR A 14 -28.49 22.03 -10.75
C THR A 14 -29.20 23.25 -10.18
N THR A 15 -28.48 24.10 -9.44
CA THR A 15 -28.92 25.46 -9.14
C THR A 15 -28.33 26.39 -10.19
N ALA A 16 -29.12 26.69 -11.21
CA ALA A 16 -28.82 27.73 -12.18
C ALA A 16 -29.18 29.10 -11.58
N GLY A 17 -28.19 29.80 -11.02
CA GLY A 17 -28.26 31.22 -10.70
C GLY A 17 -27.59 32.03 -11.80
N LEU A 18 -28.37 32.68 -12.65
CA LEU A 18 -27.88 33.66 -13.63
C LEU A 18 -27.31 34.88 -12.90
N LEU A 19 -26.01 35.13 -13.03
CA LEU A 19 -25.42 36.45 -12.81
C LEU A 19 -24.87 36.96 -14.16
N LYS A 20 -25.55 37.95 -14.74
CA LYS A 20 -25.11 38.68 -15.93
C LYS A 20 -23.96 39.61 -15.54
N ILE A 21 -22.81 39.48 -16.19
CA ILE A 21 -21.72 40.48 -16.16
C ILE A 21 -21.67 41.13 -17.56
N PRO A 22 -21.61 42.48 -17.68
CA PRO A 22 -21.63 43.13 -18.97
C PRO A 22 -20.25 43.07 -19.66
N LEU A 23 -20.26 42.73 -20.95
CA LEU A 23 -19.12 42.85 -21.86
C LEU A 23 -18.83 44.34 -22.12
N ARG A 24 -17.63 44.81 -21.75
CA ARG A 24 -17.07 46.06 -22.28
C ARG A 24 -16.22 45.75 -23.52
N THR A 25 -16.65 46.30 -24.64
CA THR A 25 -15.93 46.33 -25.91
C THR A 25 -14.86 47.43 -25.84
N VAL A 26 -13.62 47.10 -26.17
CA VAL A 26 -12.58 48.09 -26.51
C VAL A 26 -12.17 47.80 -27.96
N ARG A 27 -12.46 48.75 -28.85
CA ARG A 27 -11.92 48.81 -30.21
C ARG A 27 -10.49 49.33 -30.16
N VAL A 28 -9.61 48.73 -30.94
CA VAL A 28 -8.39 49.40 -31.42
C VAL A 28 -8.25 49.07 -32.91
N ASP A 29 -8.29 50.11 -33.73
CA ASP A 29 -8.05 50.07 -35.18
C ASP A 29 -6.54 50.14 -35.48
N GLY A 30 -6.09 49.46 -36.55
CA GLY A 30 -4.98 49.94 -37.39
C GLY A 30 -3.65 49.17 -37.41
N LEU A 31 -3.59 48.16 -38.31
CA LEU A 31 -2.50 47.59 -39.14
C LEU A 31 -1.21 48.43 -39.42
N PRO A 32 -0.08 47.87 -39.96
CA PRO A 32 -0.02 46.70 -40.85
C PRO A 32 1.10 45.65 -40.67
N LEU A 33 0.92 44.59 -41.47
CA LEU A 33 1.70 43.37 -41.68
C LEU A 33 3.14 43.58 -42.20
N SER A 34 4.06 42.71 -41.77
CA SER A 34 5.05 42.09 -42.70
C SER A 34 5.59 40.73 -42.20
N SER A 35 5.52 39.79 -43.12
CA SER A 35 6.07 38.44 -43.28
C SER A 35 7.35 37.95 -42.55
N SER A 36 7.34 36.61 -42.41
CA SER A 36 8.41 35.62 -42.64
C SER A 36 9.40 35.21 -41.53
N THR A 37 9.24 33.94 -41.13
CA THR A 37 10.27 32.88 -41.02
C THR A 37 11.42 33.04 -40.02
N ALA A 38 11.46 32.19 -38.99
CA ALA A 38 12.53 31.21 -38.79
C ALA A 38 12.38 30.46 -37.45
N TYR A 39 12.44 29.12 -37.55
CA TYR A 39 12.76 28.22 -36.46
C TYR A 39 14.05 28.65 -35.75
N ASN A 40 14.07 28.65 -34.42
CA ASN A 40 15.31 28.40 -33.69
C ASN A 40 15.06 27.66 -32.38
N LEU A 41 15.57 26.43 -32.37
CA LEU A 41 15.77 25.56 -31.22
C LEU A 41 16.91 26.14 -30.36
N SER A 42 16.62 26.56 -29.14
CA SER A 42 17.65 26.79 -28.12
C SER A 42 17.70 25.59 -27.17
N ARG A 43 18.81 24.86 -27.24
CA ARG A 43 19.23 23.77 -26.34
C ARG A 43 19.44 24.26 -24.90
N PRO A 44 19.34 23.36 -23.90
CA PRO A 44 19.54 23.67 -22.49
C PRO A 44 21.03 23.67 -22.06
N LEU A 45 21.31 24.46 -21.02
CA LEU A 45 22.59 24.57 -20.32
C LEU A 45 22.79 23.42 -19.31
N HIS A 46 23.97 22.78 -19.41
CA HIS A 46 24.79 22.11 -18.39
C HIS A 46 24.14 21.32 -17.23
N GLN A 47 24.29 19.99 -17.30
CA GLN A 47 24.55 19.13 -16.13
C GLN A 47 26.06 18.88 -16.03
N GLN A 48 26.65 19.16 -14.87
CA GLN A 48 27.91 18.57 -14.44
C GLN A 48 27.58 17.41 -13.49
N ALA A 49 28.01 16.21 -13.86
CA ALA A 49 27.99 15.03 -13.00
C ALA A 49 29.44 14.70 -12.64
N GLU A 50 29.77 14.74 -11.35
CA GLU A 50 31.04 14.22 -10.84
C GLU A 50 30.98 12.70 -10.73
N GLN A 51 32.00 12.07 -11.32
CA GLN A 51 32.29 10.65 -11.26
C GLN A 51 33.18 10.37 -10.05
N ALA A 52 32.78 9.44 -9.18
CA ALA A 52 33.69 8.80 -8.23
C ALA A 52 33.97 7.37 -8.69
N ALA A 53 35.23 7.13 -9.04
CA ALA A 53 35.76 5.89 -9.58
C ALA A 53 35.90 4.80 -8.50
N PHE A 54 35.39 3.60 -8.77
CA PHE A 54 35.76 2.37 -8.06
C PHE A 54 36.75 1.58 -8.92
N ARG A 55 37.96 1.39 -8.39
CA ARG A 55 39.02 0.58 -9.02
C ARG A 55 38.68 -0.91 -8.93
N GLN A 56 38.75 -1.58 -10.08
CA GLN A 56 38.86 -3.03 -10.20
C GLN A 56 40.30 -3.47 -9.92
N THR A 57 40.48 -4.57 -9.19
CA THR A 57 41.64 -5.43 -9.34
C THR A 57 41.18 -6.88 -9.44
N SER A 58 41.53 -7.49 -10.57
CA SER A 58 41.31 -8.87 -10.97
C SER A 58 42.26 -9.85 -10.26
N SER A 59 41.77 -11.04 -9.90
CA SER A 59 42.47 -12.32 -10.14
C SER A 59 41.62 -13.54 -9.70
N SER A 60 41.53 -14.55 -10.56
CA SER A 60 41.16 -15.94 -10.26
C SER A 60 42.30 -16.84 -10.79
N PRO A 61 42.31 -18.18 -10.62
CA PRO A 61 41.73 -19.08 -9.60
C PRO A 61 42.79 -20.07 -9.04
N ARG A 62 42.47 -20.82 -7.96
CA ARG A 62 42.99 -22.20 -7.73
C ARG A 62 42.36 -22.88 -6.50
N ALA A 63 42.02 -24.16 -6.67
CA ALA A 63 41.88 -25.21 -5.65
C ALA A 63 42.74 -26.41 -6.13
N PRO A 64 42.88 -27.57 -5.41
CA PRO A 64 42.33 -28.01 -4.11
C PRO A 64 43.39 -28.75 -3.20
N ILE A 65 42.90 -29.72 -2.40
CA ILE A 65 43.51 -30.89 -1.66
C ILE A 65 43.80 -30.79 -0.11
N PRO A 66 43.84 -31.91 0.69
CA PRO A 66 42.75 -32.34 1.61
C PRO A 66 43.18 -32.86 3.03
N GLY A 67 42.20 -33.31 3.85
CA GLY A 67 42.38 -34.22 5.00
C GLY A 67 42.40 -33.53 6.38
N ARG A 68 41.94 -34.10 7.50
CA ARG A 68 41.82 -35.50 7.91
C ARG A 68 40.79 -35.66 9.06
N ARG A 69 40.13 -36.84 9.14
CA ARG A 69 39.19 -37.30 10.19
C ARG A 69 39.89 -37.62 11.52
N ILE A 70 39.18 -37.46 12.65
CA ILE A 70 39.28 -38.33 13.84
C ILE A 70 37.86 -38.60 14.39
N ARG A 71 37.62 -39.86 14.77
CA ARG A 71 36.36 -40.49 15.21
C ARG A 71 36.67 -41.29 16.48
N VAL A 72 35.88 -41.18 17.56
CA VAL A 72 35.89 -42.08 18.73
C VAL A 72 34.48 -42.02 19.36
N THR A 73 33.55 -42.93 19.02
CA THR A 73 33.13 -44.21 19.66
C THR A 73 32.39 -44.10 21.01
N HIS A 74 31.22 -44.77 21.05
CA HIS A 74 30.35 -45.01 22.21
C HIS A 74 30.89 -46.08 23.17
N GLY A 75 30.48 -46.01 24.43
CA GLY A 75 30.61 -47.07 25.44
C GLY A 75 29.38 -47.10 26.35
N SER A 76 28.91 -48.31 26.65
CA SER A 76 27.70 -48.67 27.41
C SER A 76 28.08 -49.25 28.78
N ALA A 77 27.24 -49.11 29.81
CA ALA A 77 27.18 -50.04 30.95
C ALA A 77 25.87 -49.91 31.79
N MET A 78 25.29 -51.07 32.11
CA MET A 78 24.29 -51.35 33.18
C MET A 78 24.87 -51.00 34.57
N GLY A 79 24.17 -50.84 35.69
CA GLY A 79 22.80 -51.08 36.15
C GLY A 79 22.87 -51.45 37.65
N MET A 80 21.99 -50.97 38.53
CA MET A 80 21.74 -51.56 39.86
C MET A 80 20.39 -51.13 40.43
N ARG A 81 19.69 -52.10 41.03
CA ARG A 81 18.40 -51.97 41.74
C ARG A 81 18.62 -51.61 43.22
N SER A 82 17.73 -50.81 43.79
CA SER A 82 17.29 -50.91 45.20
C SER A 82 15.88 -50.31 45.37
N LEU A 83 15.08 -50.93 46.25
CA LEU A 83 13.73 -50.55 46.71
C LEU A 83 13.78 -50.52 48.27
N PRO A 84 12.76 -50.05 49.00
CA PRO A 84 12.16 -48.72 48.97
C PRO A 84 12.13 -48.11 50.40
N THR A 85 12.12 -46.78 50.54
CA THR A 85 11.77 -46.11 51.80
C THR A 85 10.47 -45.35 51.64
N GLN A 86 9.46 -45.77 52.40
CA GLN A 86 8.19 -45.06 52.55
C GLN A 86 8.39 -43.86 53.49
N ASN A 87 8.02 -42.66 53.04
CA ASN A 87 7.52 -41.61 53.91
C ASN A 87 6.55 -40.71 53.13
N PRO A 88 5.44 -40.26 53.74
CA PRO A 88 4.31 -39.68 53.02
C PRO A 88 4.55 -38.18 52.76
N HIS A 89 4.73 -37.81 51.49
CA HIS A 89 4.68 -36.40 51.07
C HIS A 89 3.26 -36.03 50.64
N ILE A 90 2.69 -35.12 51.42
CA ILE A 90 1.47 -34.36 51.14
C ILE A 90 1.62 -33.69 49.77
N GLY A 91 0.72 -34.03 48.85
CA GLY A 91 0.69 -33.45 47.51
C GLY A 91 0.18 -32.01 47.54
N VAL A 92 1.08 -31.04 47.30
CA VAL A 92 0.69 -29.71 46.86
C VAL A 92 0.70 -29.70 45.33
N LYS A 93 -0.50 -29.76 44.75
CA LYS A 93 -0.72 -29.60 43.31
C LYS A 93 -0.48 -28.14 42.91
N GLY A 94 0.41 -27.94 41.94
CA GLY A 94 0.29 -26.87 40.94
C GLY A 94 0.76 -25.48 41.35
N GLN A 95 2.07 -25.25 41.40
CA GLN A 95 2.59 -23.91 41.09
C GLN A 95 2.89 -23.85 39.59
N ALA A 96 2.04 -23.14 38.87
CA ALA A 96 2.33 -22.73 37.51
C ALA A 96 3.62 -21.88 37.53
N SER A 97 4.59 -22.25 36.71
CA SER A 97 5.75 -21.41 36.46
C SER A 97 5.30 -20.23 35.61
N TYR A 98 5.01 -19.10 36.25
CA TYR A 98 4.81 -17.86 35.53
C TYR A 98 6.18 -17.37 35.05
N SER A 99 6.43 -17.55 33.76
CA SER A 99 7.54 -16.86 33.08
C SER A 99 7.28 -15.36 33.14
N THR A 100 8.11 -14.62 33.89
CA THR A 100 8.08 -13.15 34.00
C THR A 100 8.83 -12.45 32.87
N LYS A 101 9.20 -13.16 31.79
CA LYS A 101 9.63 -12.47 30.58
C LYS A 101 8.38 -11.91 29.93
N ALA A 102 8.15 -10.60 30.11
CA ALA A 102 7.40 -9.82 29.15
C ALA A 102 7.91 -10.25 27.76
N ALA A 103 7.02 -10.79 26.93
CA ALA A 103 7.36 -11.06 25.55
C ALA A 103 7.71 -9.71 24.95
N VAL A 104 9.00 -9.42 24.83
CA VAL A 104 9.46 -8.26 24.07
C VAL A 104 8.95 -8.54 22.67
N SER A 105 7.90 -7.81 22.26
CA SER A 105 7.48 -7.74 20.87
C SER A 105 8.73 -7.46 20.07
N GLN A 106 9.18 -8.41 19.25
CA GLN A 106 10.31 -8.14 18.38
C GLN A 106 9.86 -7.06 17.40
N GLU A 107 10.61 -5.96 17.33
CA GLU A 107 10.32 -4.90 16.38
C GLU A 107 10.85 -5.25 15.00
N PRO A 108 10.10 -4.96 13.92
CA PRO A 108 10.54 -5.24 12.57
C PRO A 108 11.67 -4.29 12.13
N THR A 109 12.48 -4.74 11.17
CA THR A 109 13.26 -3.83 10.32
C THR A 109 12.36 -3.31 9.21
N ILE A 110 12.25 -1.99 9.07
CA ILE A 110 11.35 -1.35 8.10
C ILE A 110 12.18 -0.55 7.09
N HIS A 111 11.92 -0.78 5.82
CA HIS A 111 12.43 0.01 4.70
C HIS A 111 11.25 0.68 4.00
N SER A 112 11.36 1.97 3.75
CA SER A 112 10.35 2.76 3.03
C SER A 112 10.93 3.24 1.70
N ALA A 113 10.14 3.17 0.63
CA ALA A 113 10.51 3.61 -0.70
C ALA A 113 9.40 4.49 -1.29
N PHE A 114 9.74 5.73 -1.62
CA PHE A 114 8.79 6.69 -2.16
C PHE A 114 8.76 6.66 -3.69
N GLU A 115 7.59 6.46 -4.29
CA GLU A 115 7.36 6.64 -5.72
C GLU A 115 6.79 8.03 -5.98
N SER A 116 7.63 8.90 -6.56
CA SER A 116 7.33 10.33 -6.68
C SER A 116 6.23 10.71 -7.66
N LYS A 117 5.87 9.86 -8.64
CA LYS A 117 4.86 10.20 -9.67
C LYS A 117 3.44 10.02 -9.16
N THR A 118 3.22 9.14 -8.19
CA THR A 118 1.93 8.88 -7.55
C THR A 118 1.90 9.37 -6.10
N GLY A 119 3.08 9.67 -5.52
CA GLY A 119 3.24 10.07 -4.13
C GLY A 119 3.11 8.88 -3.17
N THR A 120 3.28 7.65 -3.67
CA THR A 120 3.01 6.42 -2.94
C THR A 120 4.22 5.99 -2.14
N TRP A 121 3.98 5.57 -0.90
CA TRP A 121 4.96 4.85 -0.09
C TRP A 121 4.79 3.35 -0.24
N GLN A 122 5.90 2.69 -0.50
CA GLN A 122 6.01 1.23 -0.54
C GLN A 122 6.87 0.79 0.64
N TYR A 123 6.55 -0.37 1.23
CA TYR A 123 7.27 -0.84 2.40
C TYR A 123 7.81 -2.25 2.23
N VAL A 124 9.05 -2.48 2.69
CA VAL A 124 9.58 -3.81 2.96
C VAL A 124 9.77 -3.93 4.47
N VAL A 125 9.04 -4.86 5.08
CA VAL A 125 9.00 -5.05 6.53
C VAL A 125 9.50 -6.44 6.85
N ALA A 126 10.59 -6.54 7.60
CA ALA A 126 11.29 -7.79 7.83
C ALA A 126 11.42 -8.12 9.32
N ASP A 127 11.25 -9.41 9.62
CA ASP A 127 11.70 -9.99 10.88
C ASP A 127 13.23 -10.07 10.90
N PRO A 128 13.91 -9.32 11.78
CA PRO A 128 15.37 -9.32 11.84
C PRO A 128 15.94 -10.67 12.29
N SER A 129 15.14 -11.52 12.95
CA SER A 129 15.60 -12.81 13.48
C SER A 129 15.59 -13.93 12.42
N THR A 130 14.63 -13.91 11.50
CA THR A 130 14.47 -14.95 10.46
C THR A 130 14.77 -14.47 9.06
N MET A 131 14.93 -13.17 8.85
CA MET A 131 15.01 -12.52 7.53
C MET A 131 13.75 -12.72 6.67
N THR A 132 12.65 -13.17 7.26
CA THR A 132 11.35 -13.25 6.60
C THR A 132 10.79 -11.84 6.45
N ALA A 133 10.30 -11.48 5.26
CA ALA A 133 9.79 -10.15 4.98
C ALA A 133 8.43 -10.15 4.30
N VAL A 134 7.77 -9.00 4.33
CA VAL A 134 6.60 -8.69 3.52
C VAL A 134 6.85 -7.43 2.70
N ILE A 135 6.20 -7.34 1.55
CA ILE A 135 6.15 -6.13 0.73
C ILE A 135 4.72 -5.58 0.82
N ILE A 136 4.56 -4.28 1.09
CA ILE A 136 3.25 -3.63 1.25
C ILE A 136 3.10 -2.52 0.20
N ASP A 137 1.95 -2.50 -0.47
CA ASP A 137 1.52 -1.52 -1.48
C ASP A 137 2.55 -1.26 -2.61
N PRO A 138 3.07 -2.30 -3.29
CA PRO A 138 4.11 -2.13 -4.30
C PRO A 138 3.59 -1.49 -5.60
N VAL A 139 4.35 -0.58 -6.20
CA VAL A 139 3.94 0.18 -7.39
C VAL A 139 4.52 -0.40 -8.68
N LEU A 140 3.65 -0.54 -9.68
CA LEU A 140 3.99 -0.80 -11.08
C LEU A 140 3.98 0.52 -11.86
N ASP A 141 5.09 0.83 -12.53
CA ASP A 141 5.23 2.10 -13.24
C ASP A 141 4.26 2.15 -14.43
N TYR A 142 3.51 3.24 -14.54
CA TYR A 142 2.61 3.47 -15.67
C TYR A 142 2.64 4.92 -16.12
N ASN A 143 2.82 5.12 -17.43
CA ASN A 143 2.71 6.43 -18.06
C ASN A 143 1.34 6.57 -18.74
N PRO A 144 0.41 7.40 -18.24
CA PRO A 144 -0.91 7.53 -18.86
C PRO A 144 -0.91 8.24 -20.21
N ALA A 145 0.15 8.98 -20.56
CA ALA A 145 0.25 9.66 -21.85
C ALA A 145 0.66 8.70 -22.98
N THR A 146 1.55 7.75 -22.68
CA THR A 146 2.08 6.77 -23.66
C THR A 146 1.55 5.35 -23.46
N GLN A 147 0.80 5.11 -22.38
CA GLN A 147 0.28 3.82 -21.94
C GLN A 147 1.37 2.76 -21.71
N VAL A 148 2.62 3.19 -21.49
CA VAL A 148 3.75 2.30 -21.25
C VAL A 148 3.76 1.86 -19.79
N VAL A 149 3.89 0.55 -19.58
CA VAL A 149 4.19 -0.07 -18.29
C VAL A 149 5.69 -0.35 -18.20
N THR A 150 6.31 0.03 -17.10
CA THR A 150 7.69 -0.36 -16.77
C THR A 150 7.78 -0.93 -15.36
N THR A 151 8.95 -1.41 -14.96
CA THR A 151 9.15 -2.17 -13.72
C THR A 151 10.27 -1.61 -12.85
N GLN A 152 10.76 -0.41 -13.13
CA GLN A 152 11.91 0.15 -12.41
C GLN A 152 11.62 0.26 -10.92
N THR A 153 10.44 0.74 -10.56
CA THR A 153 10.01 0.89 -9.17
C THR A 153 9.91 -0.47 -8.47
N ALA A 154 9.23 -1.45 -9.07
CA ALA A 154 9.14 -2.81 -8.53
C ALA A 154 10.50 -3.53 -8.45
N ASP A 155 11.36 -3.35 -9.45
CA ASP A 155 12.71 -3.95 -9.49
C ASP A 155 13.63 -3.36 -8.40
N SER A 156 13.39 -2.13 -7.96
CA SER A 156 14.10 -1.54 -6.81
C SER A 156 13.79 -2.30 -5.51
N LEU A 157 12.54 -2.73 -5.30
CA LEU A 157 12.15 -3.55 -4.15
C LEU A 157 12.78 -4.95 -4.20
N LEU A 158 12.82 -5.57 -5.38
CA LEU A 158 13.54 -6.84 -5.58
C LEU A 158 15.04 -6.70 -5.28
N SER A 159 15.64 -5.58 -5.68
CA SER A 159 17.05 -5.29 -5.44
C SER A 159 17.33 -5.13 -3.94
N LEU A 160 16.48 -4.39 -3.23
CA LEU A 160 16.54 -4.23 -1.78
C LEU A 160 16.38 -5.58 -1.05
N VAL A 161 15.37 -6.37 -1.41
CA VAL A 161 15.14 -7.71 -0.84
C VAL A 161 16.37 -8.59 -1.01
N LYS A 162 16.98 -8.58 -2.20
CA LYS A 162 18.20 -9.34 -2.50
C LYS A 162 19.40 -8.83 -1.71
N GLU A 163 19.61 -7.52 -1.65
CA GLU A 163 20.72 -6.89 -0.93
C GLU A 163 20.67 -7.22 0.57
N LYS A 164 19.49 -7.15 1.17
CA LYS A 164 19.30 -7.46 2.59
C LYS A 164 19.23 -8.95 2.89
N GLY A 165 19.14 -9.82 1.87
CA GLY A 165 19.03 -11.27 2.07
C GLY A 165 17.68 -11.70 2.64
N TYR A 166 16.61 -10.97 2.34
CA TYR A 166 15.26 -11.30 2.82
C TYR A 166 14.60 -12.40 1.99
N LYS A 167 13.72 -13.16 2.64
CA LYS A 167 12.78 -14.08 2.01
C LYS A 167 11.37 -13.52 2.15
N VAL A 168 10.74 -13.16 1.03
CA VAL A 168 9.41 -12.54 1.04
C VAL A 168 8.36 -13.64 1.25
N ALA A 169 7.59 -13.54 2.34
CA ALA A 169 6.50 -14.45 2.68
C ALA A 169 5.13 -13.93 2.23
N TRP A 170 4.95 -12.60 2.14
CA TRP A 170 3.70 -12.00 1.70
C TRP A 170 3.94 -10.78 0.82
N ILE A 171 3.03 -10.57 -0.13
CA ILE A 171 2.84 -9.28 -0.77
C ILE A 171 1.45 -8.81 -0.36
N LEU A 172 1.34 -7.61 0.19
CA LEU A 172 0.14 -7.13 0.87
C LEU A 172 -0.35 -5.84 0.24
N GLU A 173 -1.66 -5.74 0.11
CA GLU A 173 -2.36 -4.52 -0.31
C GLU A 173 -3.20 -4.01 0.84
N THR A 174 -3.02 -2.75 1.23
CA THR A 174 -3.91 -2.10 2.19
C THR A 174 -5.31 -1.95 1.64
N HIS A 175 -5.45 -1.66 0.35
CA HIS A 175 -6.74 -1.55 -0.35
C HIS A 175 -6.55 -1.63 -1.87
N ALA A 176 -7.66 -1.69 -2.62
CA ALA A 176 -7.62 -1.48 -4.06
C ALA A 176 -7.31 -0.01 -4.42
N HIS A 177 -6.04 0.29 -4.67
CA HIS A 177 -5.57 1.64 -4.99
C HIS A 177 -6.19 2.19 -6.27
N ALA A 178 -6.35 3.51 -6.32
CA ALA A 178 -6.95 4.22 -7.45
C ALA A 178 -6.01 5.24 -8.10
N ASP A 179 -4.83 5.42 -7.53
CA ASP A 179 -3.82 6.42 -7.89
C ASP A 179 -2.60 5.78 -8.58
N HIS A 180 -2.37 4.48 -8.38
CA HIS A 180 -1.28 3.71 -8.99
C HIS A 180 -1.69 2.27 -9.34
N LEU A 181 -0.96 1.63 -10.26
CA LEU A 181 -1.11 0.21 -10.55
C LEU A 181 -0.27 -0.58 -9.55
N THR A 182 -0.82 -1.63 -8.94
CA THR A 182 -0.02 -2.51 -8.09
C THR A 182 0.95 -3.37 -8.90
N ALA A 183 2.17 -3.56 -8.39
CA ALA A 183 3.16 -4.50 -8.89
C ALA A 183 3.05 -5.91 -8.27
N SER A 184 2.01 -6.19 -7.46
CA SER A 184 1.86 -7.45 -6.72
C SER A 184 2.03 -8.70 -7.58
N SER A 185 1.29 -8.84 -8.68
CA SER A 185 1.42 -9.99 -9.59
C SER A 185 2.82 -10.10 -10.23
N TYR A 186 3.43 -8.97 -10.59
CA TYR A 186 4.77 -8.93 -11.14
C TYR A 186 5.81 -9.41 -10.12
N LEU A 187 5.80 -8.83 -8.93
CA LEU A 187 6.71 -9.20 -7.84
C LEU A 187 6.54 -10.65 -7.44
N GLN A 188 5.30 -11.14 -7.31
CA GLN A 188 5.02 -12.53 -6.99
C GLN A 188 5.68 -13.49 -7.99
N LYS A 189 5.55 -13.20 -9.29
CA LYS A 189 6.17 -14.01 -10.35
C LYS A 189 7.69 -13.98 -10.28
N ARG A 190 8.28 -12.80 -10.10
CA ARG A 190 9.74 -12.63 -10.00
C ARG A 190 10.31 -13.31 -8.76
N LEU A 191 9.66 -13.14 -7.60
CA LEU A 191 10.06 -13.76 -6.34
C LEU A 191 9.92 -15.28 -6.40
N ALA A 192 8.83 -15.82 -6.95
CA ALA A 192 8.68 -17.27 -7.15
C ALA A 192 9.87 -17.89 -7.90
N GLN A 193 10.39 -17.19 -8.91
CA GLN A 193 11.56 -17.62 -9.68
C GLN A 193 12.87 -17.43 -8.90
N GLN A 194 13.01 -16.36 -8.12
CA GLN A 194 14.26 -15.98 -7.46
C GLN A 194 14.51 -16.68 -6.12
N GLN A 195 13.46 -16.89 -5.31
CA GLN A 195 13.58 -17.45 -3.96
C GLN A 195 13.02 -18.87 -3.82
N GLY A 196 12.49 -19.46 -4.92
CA GLY A 196 11.91 -20.80 -4.94
C GLY A 196 10.61 -20.96 -4.15
N HIS A 197 10.00 -19.85 -3.74
CA HIS A 197 8.73 -19.80 -3.03
C HIS A 197 7.89 -18.67 -3.61
N ARG A 198 6.65 -18.97 -4.00
CA ARG A 198 5.66 -17.99 -4.47
C ARG A 198 4.97 -17.36 -3.26
N PRO A 199 5.25 -16.10 -2.90
CA PRO A 199 4.57 -15.46 -1.79
C PRO A 199 3.10 -15.21 -2.16
N PRO A 200 2.12 -15.54 -1.31
CA PRO A 200 0.73 -15.14 -1.51
C PRO A 200 0.56 -13.61 -1.57
N ILE A 201 -0.36 -13.15 -2.43
CA ILE A 201 -0.86 -11.77 -2.45
C ILE A 201 -2.10 -11.70 -1.54
N GLY A 202 -2.05 -10.81 -0.54
CA GLY A 202 -3.10 -10.65 0.47
C GLY A 202 -3.78 -9.28 0.43
N ILE A 203 -5.10 -9.26 0.67
CA ILE A 203 -5.92 -8.04 0.77
C ILE A 203 -7.14 -8.29 1.69
N GLY A 204 -7.89 -7.27 2.08
CA GLY A 204 -9.11 -7.42 2.87
C GLY A 204 -10.26 -8.14 2.14
N LYS A 205 -11.00 -9.00 2.85
CA LYS A 205 -12.08 -9.82 2.26
C LYS A 205 -13.20 -9.07 1.53
N ARG A 206 -13.33 -7.76 1.79
CA ARG A 206 -14.30 -6.86 1.17
C ARG A 206 -13.86 -6.38 -0.22
N ILE A 207 -12.65 -6.74 -0.68
CA ILE A 207 -12.22 -6.57 -2.09
C ILE A 207 -13.24 -7.14 -3.07
N ARG A 208 -13.99 -8.18 -2.69
CA ARG A 208 -15.08 -8.75 -3.52
C ARG A 208 -16.11 -7.69 -3.93
N LYS A 209 -16.48 -6.78 -3.02
CA LYS A 209 -17.43 -5.70 -3.33
C LYS A 209 -16.86 -4.69 -4.32
N VAL A 210 -15.56 -4.40 -4.18
CA VAL A 210 -14.82 -3.49 -5.07
C VAL A 210 -14.67 -4.14 -6.45
N GLN A 211 -14.33 -5.42 -6.50
CA GLN A 211 -14.27 -6.26 -7.69
C GLN A 211 -15.60 -6.30 -8.44
N GLU A 212 -16.71 -6.61 -7.77
CA GLU A 212 -18.05 -6.60 -8.37
C GLU A 212 -18.40 -5.23 -8.98
N LEU A 213 -18.15 -4.16 -8.24
CA LEU A 213 -18.48 -2.80 -8.68
C LEU A 213 -17.66 -2.39 -9.91
N PHE A 214 -16.33 -2.49 -9.82
CA PHE A 214 -15.44 -2.02 -10.87
C PHE A 214 -15.33 -3.00 -12.03
N GLY A 215 -15.54 -4.29 -11.78
CA GLY A 215 -15.71 -5.30 -12.81
C GLY A 215 -16.86 -4.93 -13.74
N LYS A 216 -18.04 -4.63 -13.16
CA LYS A 216 -19.18 -4.13 -13.93
C LYS A 216 -18.90 -2.79 -14.61
N ARG A 217 -18.28 -1.83 -13.90
CA ARG A 217 -18.03 -0.48 -14.44
C ARG A 217 -17.14 -0.49 -15.69
N TYR A 218 -16.12 -1.33 -15.69
CA TYR A 218 -15.10 -1.37 -16.75
C TYR A 218 -15.29 -2.54 -17.72
N GLY A 219 -16.33 -3.35 -17.54
CA GLY A 219 -16.57 -4.54 -18.38
C GLY A 219 -15.46 -5.57 -18.23
N VAL A 220 -14.92 -5.73 -17.01
CA VAL A 220 -13.95 -6.79 -16.71
C VAL A 220 -14.74 -8.06 -16.37
N PRO A 221 -14.52 -9.17 -17.09
CA PRO A 221 -15.13 -10.46 -16.77
C PRO A 221 -14.79 -10.95 -15.38
N ALA A 222 -15.72 -11.63 -14.72
CA ALA A 222 -15.57 -12.06 -13.33
C ALA A 222 -14.38 -13.02 -13.15
N GLU A 223 -14.16 -13.90 -14.13
CA GLU A 223 -13.05 -14.85 -14.17
C GLU A 223 -11.65 -14.20 -14.13
N GLU A 224 -11.54 -12.91 -14.49
CA GLU A 224 -10.26 -12.18 -14.43
C GLU A 224 -9.93 -11.66 -13.03
N TYR A 225 -10.93 -11.44 -12.16
CA TYR A 225 -10.72 -10.91 -10.82
C TYR A 225 -11.11 -11.87 -9.69
N GLU A 226 -12.04 -12.80 -9.92
CA GLU A 226 -12.40 -13.80 -8.93
C GLU A 226 -11.21 -14.71 -8.62
N GLY A 227 -10.87 -14.84 -7.34
CA GLY A 227 -9.69 -15.61 -6.90
C GLY A 227 -8.35 -15.00 -7.31
N ALA A 228 -8.30 -13.72 -7.74
CA ALA A 228 -7.04 -13.05 -8.08
C ALA A 228 -6.06 -12.93 -6.91
N PHE A 229 -6.60 -12.75 -5.70
CA PHE A 229 -5.85 -12.65 -4.47
C PHE A 229 -5.76 -14.02 -3.79
N ASP A 230 -4.56 -14.41 -3.36
CA ASP A 230 -4.32 -15.71 -2.71
C ASP A 230 -4.88 -15.74 -1.28
N LYS A 231 -4.92 -14.59 -0.59
CA LYS A 231 -5.45 -14.45 0.76
C LYS A 231 -6.40 -13.27 0.87
N LEU A 232 -7.59 -13.56 1.40
CA LEU A 232 -8.57 -12.57 1.80
C LEU A 232 -8.63 -12.55 3.33
N PHE A 233 -8.14 -11.47 3.94
CA PHE A 233 -8.08 -11.33 5.39
C PHE A 233 -9.46 -11.00 5.98
N ASP A 234 -9.76 -11.65 7.09
CA ASP A 234 -10.83 -11.26 8.00
C ASP A 234 -10.43 -10.02 8.84
N ASP A 235 -11.41 -9.45 9.54
CA ASP A 235 -11.17 -8.27 10.38
C ASP A 235 -10.34 -8.68 11.58
N ASP A 236 -9.23 -7.98 11.80
CA ASP A 236 -8.30 -8.20 12.90
C ASP A 236 -7.67 -9.62 12.87
N GLU A 237 -7.60 -10.24 11.69
CA GLU A 237 -6.96 -11.55 11.51
C GLU A 237 -5.45 -11.46 11.78
N GLU A 238 -4.95 -12.35 12.65
CA GLU A 238 -3.53 -12.47 12.94
C GLU A 238 -2.83 -13.41 11.96
N PHE A 239 -1.60 -13.07 11.59
CA PHE A 239 -0.72 -13.89 10.76
C PHE A 239 0.75 -13.69 11.16
N GLU A 240 1.63 -14.54 10.63
CA GLU A 240 3.05 -14.55 10.97
C GLU A 240 3.94 -14.03 9.84
N ILE A 241 4.99 -13.31 10.22
CA ILE A 241 6.11 -12.90 9.37
C ILE A 241 7.38 -13.39 10.07
N GLY A 242 7.79 -14.62 9.77
CA GLY A 242 8.83 -15.28 10.56
C GLY A 242 8.36 -15.47 12.01
N ASN A 243 9.08 -14.89 12.96
CA ASN A 243 8.71 -14.88 14.37
C ASN A 243 7.86 -13.66 14.78
N LEU A 244 7.63 -12.71 13.88
CA LEU A 244 6.78 -11.56 14.14
C LEU A 244 5.30 -11.96 14.01
N ARG A 245 4.48 -11.48 14.96
CA ARG A 245 3.03 -11.48 14.82
C ARG A 245 2.58 -10.19 14.16
N ALA A 246 1.70 -10.33 13.17
CA ALA A 246 1.07 -9.23 12.46
C ALA A 246 -0.46 -9.35 12.57
N THR A 247 -1.16 -8.22 12.49
CA THR A 247 -2.62 -8.17 12.49
C THR A 247 -3.12 -7.36 11.31
N ALA A 248 -4.06 -7.91 10.54
CA ALA A 248 -4.79 -7.22 9.48
C ALA A 248 -6.00 -6.46 10.06
N ILE A 249 -5.79 -5.22 10.48
CA ILE A 249 -6.80 -4.38 11.12
C ILE A 249 -7.74 -3.81 10.07
N HIS A 250 -9.05 -3.99 10.21
CA HIS A 250 -10.02 -3.35 9.30
C HIS A 250 -10.14 -1.85 9.60
N LEU A 251 -9.86 -1.02 8.58
CA LEU A 251 -9.82 0.44 8.66
C LEU A 251 -10.68 1.10 7.55
N PRO A 252 -11.98 0.77 7.45
CA PRO A 252 -12.83 1.30 6.38
C PRO A 252 -12.96 2.82 6.47
N GLY A 253 -13.24 3.45 5.33
CA GLY A 253 -13.55 4.88 5.28
C GLY A 253 -13.15 5.49 3.95
N HIS A 254 -11.89 5.29 3.55
CA HIS A 254 -11.45 5.62 2.21
C HIS A 254 -12.09 4.68 1.17
N THR A 255 -11.93 3.37 1.38
CA THR A 255 -12.64 2.31 0.65
C THR A 255 -13.22 1.29 1.65
N PRO A 256 -14.19 0.45 1.24
CA PRO A 256 -14.77 -0.56 2.13
C PRO A 256 -13.83 -1.74 2.43
N ASP A 257 -12.86 -2.02 1.55
CA ASP A 257 -11.88 -3.12 1.66
C ASP A 257 -10.62 -2.78 2.45
N HIS A 258 -10.47 -1.50 2.84
CA HIS A 258 -9.27 -0.96 3.44
C HIS A 258 -8.87 -1.66 4.75
N LEU A 259 -7.61 -2.10 4.79
CA LEU A 259 -6.91 -2.65 5.93
C LEU A 259 -5.71 -1.78 6.32
N GLY A 260 -5.31 -1.89 7.59
CA GLY A 260 -3.94 -1.60 8.01
C GLY A 260 -3.26 -2.85 8.55
N TYR A 261 -1.94 -2.91 8.44
CA TYR A 261 -1.13 -4.02 8.98
C TYR A 261 -0.38 -3.57 10.22
N LYS A 262 -0.75 -4.09 11.39
CA LYS A 262 -0.02 -3.85 12.64
C LYS A 262 1.08 -4.89 12.81
N ILE A 263 2.33 -4.43 12.95
CA ILE A 263 3.53 -5.27 13.09
C ILE A 263 4.41 -4.63 14.17
N GLY A 264 4.50 -5.26 15.34
CA GLY A 264 5.12 -4.62 16.52
C GLY A 264 4.40 -3.33 16.92
N ASP A 265 5.18 -2.27 17.16
CA ASP A 265 4.72 -0.91 17.46
C ASP A 265 4.49 -0.05 16.20
N ASN A 266 4.19 -0.68 15.06
CA ASN A 266 4.00 -0.02 13.77
C ASN A 266 2.67 -0.43 13.15
N VAL A 267 1.98 0.53 12.52
CA VAL A 267 0.77 0.27 11.71
C VAL A 267 0.94 0.86 10.33
N PHE A 268 0.98 0.02 9.29
CA PHE A 268 0.94 0.43 7.89
C PHE A 268 -0.52 0.65 7.52
N CYS A 269 -0.96 1.91 7.50
CA CYS A 269 -2.37 2.28 7.48
C CYS A 269 -2.90 2.67 6.10
N GLY A 270 -2.11 2.53 5.03
CA GLY A 270 -2.49 2.92 3.67
C GLY A 270 -3.14 4.32 3.65
N ASP A 271 -4.22 4.44 2.89
CA ASP A 271 -5.02 5.68 2.80
C ASP A 271 -6.05 5.81 3.92
N SER A 272 -5.58 5.86 5.17
CA SER A 272 -6.41 6.21 6.32
C SER A 272 -6.02 7.60 6.84
N VAL A 273 -4.83 7.69 7.44
CA VAL A 273 -4.27 8.93 8.00
C VAL A 273 -2.97 9.24 7.26
N PHE A 274 -2.83 10.49 6.84
CA PHE A 274 -1.61 11.01 6.19
C PHE A 274 -0.74 11.76 7.19
N HIS A 275 0.40 12.26 6.74
CA HIS A 275 1.22 13.18 7.52
C HIS A 275 0.36 14.29 8.17
N THR A 276 0.74 14.76 9.36
CA THR A 276 -0.10 15.62 10.22
C THR A 276 -0.52 16.92 9.55
N ASP A 277 0.30 17.44 8.64
CA ASP A 277 0.02 18.63 7.83
C ASP A 277 -0.93 18.39 6.65
N ILE A 278 -1.19 17.15 6.25
CA ILE A 278 -2.15 16.78 5.19
C ILE A 278 -3.47 16.35 5.81
N GLY A 279 -3.42 15.61 6.92
CA GLY A 279 -4.59 15.17 7.66
C GLY A 279 -5.01 13.73 7.31
N THR A 280 -6.04 13.58 6.48
CA THR A 280 -6.70 12.29 6.20
C THR A 280 -7.07 12.11 4.73
N ALA A 281 -7.25 10.84 4.34
CA ALA A 281 -7.72 10.46 3.02
C ALA A 281 -9.12 10.98 2.68
N ARG A 282 -9.44 10.99 1.39
CA ARG A 282 -10.78 11.29 0.85
C ARG A 282 -11.75 10.13 1.09
N CYS A 283 -13.05 10.38 1.12
CA CYS A 283 -14.09 9.38 1.40
C CYS A 283 -15.19 9.29 0.32
N ASP A 284 -15.00 9.92 -0.82
CA ASP A 284 -15.97 10.00 -1.93
C ASP A 284 -15.83 8.89 -2.98
N PHE A 285 -14.89 7.96 -2.77
CA PHE A 285 -14.89 6.70 -3.51
C PHE A 285 -16.21 5.93 -3.29
N PRO A 286 -16.67 5.15 -4.28
CA PRO A 286 -17.84 4.30 -4.08
C PRO A 286 -17.70 3.38 -2.85
N GLY A 287 -18.60 3.56 -1.88
CA GLY A 287 -18.57 2.83 -0.60
C GLY A 287 -17.68 3.47 0.48
N GLY A 288 -17.00 4.58 0.18
CA GLY A 288 -16.32 5.41 1.16
C GLY A 288 -17.29 6.10 2.11
N SER A 289 -16.80 6.45 3.31
CA SER A 289 -17.60 7.05 4.38
C SER A 289 -16.70 7.81 5.35
N ALA A 290 -16.96 9.11 5.50
CA ALA A 290 -16.27 9.95 6.48
C ALA A 290 -16.50 9.48 7.92
N ASN A 291 -17.71 9.00 8.26
CA ASN A 291 -17.98 8.42 9.58
C ASN A 291 -17.15 7.15 9.83
N ASN A 292 -17.00 6.28 8.82
CA ASN A 292 -16.15 5.10 8.96
C ASN A 292 -14.68 5.49 9.08
N LEU A 293 -14.23 6.46 8.28
CA LEU A 293 -12.85 6.95 8.35
C LEU A 293 -12.53 7.56 9.72
N TRP A 294 -13.48 8.31 10.29
CA TRP A 294 -13.39 8.81 11.66
C TRP A 294 -13.18 7.67 12.67
N ASN A 295 -14.02 6.64 12.62
CA ASN A 295 -13.93 5.51 13.54
C ASN A 295 -12.60 4.74 13.38
N SER A 296 -12.15 4.53 12.14
CA SER A 296 -10.86 3.93 11.82
C SER A 296 -9.69 4.77 12.34
N ALA A 297 -9.74 6.09 12.13
CA ALA A 297 -8.75 7.01 12.66
C ALA A 297 -8.74 7.03 14.20
N ARG A 298 -9.90 6.99 14.86
CA ARG A 298 -9.98 6.91 16.32
C ARG A 298 -9.47 5.58 16.85
N LYS A 299 -9.68 4.48 16.14
CA LYS A 299 -9.05 3.18 16.44
C LYS A 299 -7.52 3.31 16.41
N LEU A 300 -6.96 3.90 15.34
CA LEU A 300 -5.51 4.14 15.21
C LEU A 300 -4.96 5.05 16.31
N LEU A 301 -5.64 6.16 16.58
CA LEU A 301 -5.23 7.12 17.62
C LEU A 301 -5.51 6.61 19.05
N GLY A 302 -6.22 5.50 19.21
CA GLY A 302 -6.38 4.81 20.49
C GLY A 302 -5.17 3.96 20.88
N LEU A 303 -4.21 3.75 19.96
CA LEU A 303 -2.97 3.02 20.22
C LEU A 303 -2.02 3.83 21.13
N PRO A 304 -0.96 3.20 21.69
CA PRO A 304 0.06 3.89 22.48
C PRO A 304 0.69 5.06 21.70
N ASP A 305 1.02 6.13 22.43
CA ASP A 305 1.52 7.38 21.86
C ASP A 305 2.78 7.21 21.00
N HIS A 306 3.64 6.23 21.32
CA HIS A 306 4.87 5.94 20.59
C HIS A 306 4.66 5.10 19.32
N THR A 307 3.48 4.51 19.14
CA THR A 307 3.17 3.70 17.94
C THR A 307 3.31 4.56 16.69
N LYS A 308 4.02 4.02 15.69
CA LYS A 308 4.22 4.69 14.40
C LYS A 308 3.12 4.31 13.43
N ILE A 309 2.49 5.31 12.82
CA ILE A 309 1.51 5.14 11.76
C ILE A 309 2.19 5.46 10.44
N TRP A 310 2.44 4.43 9.64
CA TRP A 310 3.06 4.50 8.33
C TRP A 310 1.98 4.67 7.27
N THR A 311 2.11 5.70 6.46
CA THR A 311 1.03 6.15 5.57
C THR A 311 1.16 5.59 4.15
N GLY A 312 0.05 5.49 3.41
CA GLY A 312 0.08 5.06 2.00
C GLY A 312 0.68 6.11 1.06
N HIS A 313 0.47 7.39 1.37
CA HIS A 313 0.87 8.49 0.49
C HIS A 313 1.40 9.68 1.25
N ASP A 314 2.23 10.45 0.55
CA ASP A 314 2.63 11.75 1.02
C ASP A 314 2.69 12.80 -0.09
N TYR A 315 2.19 13.99 0.23
CA TYR A 315 2.04 15.13 -0.67
C TYR A 315 2.52 16.40 0.04
N PRO A 316 3.85 16.57 0.21
CA PRO A 316 4.39 17.67 0.99
C PRO A 316 3.87 19.02 0.46
N PRO A 317 3.27 19.88 1.30
CA PRO A 317 2.95 21.23 0.88
C PRO A 317 4.23 22.02 0.61
N ASP A 318 4.10 23.11 -0.17
CA ASP A 318 5.22 23.99 -0.49
C ASP A 318 6.01 24.38 0.76
N GLY A 319 7.31 24.07 0.77
CA GLY A 319 8.24 24.39 1.85
C GLY A 319 8.39 23.34 2.96
N ARG A 320 7.65 22.23 2.98
CA ARG A 320 7.79 21.20 4.05
C ARG A 320 9.05 20.32 3.94
N GLY A 321 9.68 20.27 2.77
CA GLY A 321 10.85 19.43 2.52
C GLY A 321 10.48 18.04 2.01
N GLU A 322 11.34 17.06 2.27
CA GLU A 322 11.19 15.70 1.74
C GLU A 322 9.93 14.98 2.26
N PRO A 323 9.39 14.02 1.50
CA PRO A 323 8.34 13.13 1.95
C PRO A 323 8.70 12.39 3.25
N VAL A 324 7.72 12.22 4.13
CA VAL A 324 7.85 11.58 5.43
C VAL A 324 6.91 10.37 5.50
N PRO A 325 7.43 9.15 5.76
CA PRO A 325 6.63 7.93 5.65
C PRO A 325 5.75 7.63 6.86
N PHE A 326 6.03 8.21 8.02
CA PHE A 326 5.24 7.96 9.23
C PHE A 326 5.20 9.15 10.18
N MET A 327 4.18 9.15 11.03
CA MET A 327 4.09 9.99 12.22
C MET A 327 3.72 9.11 13.43
N SER A 328 4.03 9.55 14.64
CA SER A 328 3.57 8.83 15.83
C SER A 328 2.09 9.10 16.10
N VAL A 329 1.44 8.23 16.86
CA VAL A 329 0.09 8.46 17.38
C VAL A 329 0.03 9.78 18.15
N LYS A 330 1.07 10.09 18.95
CA LYS A 330 1.19 11.36 19.66
C LYS A 330 1.19 12.55 18.70
N ASP A 331 2.01 12.51 17.65
CA ASP A 331 2.07 13.60 16.67
C ASP A 331 0.71 13.85 16.03
N HIS A 332 -0.05 12.79 15.72
CA HIS A 332 -1.39 12.94 15.19
C HIS A 332 -2.38 13.54 16.19
N LYS A 333 -2.36 13.09 17.44
CA LYS A 333 -3.19 13.65 18.52
C LYS A 333 -2.90 15.14 18.73
N ASP A 334 -1.66 15.56 18.58
CA ASP A 334 -1.25 16.94 18.85
C ASP A 334 -1.44 17.85 17.62
N GLN A 335 -1.15 17.34 16.41
CA GLN A 335 -0.88 18.19 15.23
C GLN A 335 -1.72 17.84 14.00
N ASN A 336 -2.38 16.68 13.91
CA ASN A 336 -3.10 16.32 12.69
C ASN A 336 -4.20 17.35 12.38
N LYS A 337 -4.13 17.98 11.20
CA LYS A 337 -5.06 19.05 10.78
C LYS A 337 -6.54 18.66 10.86
N HIS A 338 -6.87 17.39 10.69
CA HIS A 338 -8.24 16.89 10.70
C HIS A 338 -8.60 16.12 11.98
N LEU A 339 -7.62 15.57 12.70
CA LEU A 339 -7.84 14.56 13.75
C LEU A 339 -7.24 14.88 15.11
N LYS A 340 -6.53 16.01 15.27
CA LYS A 340 -5.97 16.38 16.57
C LYS A 340 -7.03 16.41 17.68
N ASN A 341 -6.58 16.30 18.93
CA ASN A 341 -7.44 16.37 20.09
C ASN A 341 -8.28 17.66 20.07
N GLY A 342 -9.56 17.53 20.44
CA GLY A 342 -10.52 18.62 20.44
C GLY A 342 -11.39 18.71 19.18
N ILE A 343 -11.09 17.98 18.11
CA ILE A 343 -12.00 17.83 16.96
C ILE A 343 -13.12 16.83 17.31
N SER A 344 -14.37 17.15 16.99
CA SER A 344 -15.51 16.23 17.12
C SER A 344 -15.73 15.37 15.86
N GLU A 345 -16.54 14.32 15.94
CA GLU A 345 -16.91 13.53 14.76
C GLU A 345 -17.66 14.39 13.73
N GLU A 346 -18.58 15.23 14.20
CA GLU A 346 -19.39 16.11 13.36
C GLU A 346 -18.52 17.09 12.58
N ASP A 347 -17.56 17.73 13.26
CA ASP A 347 -16.62 18.67 12.63
C ASP A 347 -15.75 17.96 11.59
N PHE A 348 -15.24 16.77 11.90
CA PHE A 348 -14.47 15.97 10.95
C PHE A 348 -15.28 15.58 9.72
N VAL A 349 -16.50 15.07 9.92
CA VAL A 349 -17.38 14.62 8.84
C VAL A 349 -17.79 15.79 7.95
N ALA A 350 -18.10 16.95 8.53
CA ALA A 350 -18.40 18.17 7.80
C ALA A 350 -17.20 18.61 6.94
N LEU A 351 -16.02 18.74 7.56
CA LEU A 351 -14.78 19.07 6.88
C LEU A 351 -14.49 18.11 5.72
N ARG A 352 -14.62 16.80 5.97
CA ARG A 352 -14.27 15.79 4.98
C ARG A 352 -15.20 15.83 3.77
N LYS A 353 -16.51 15.98 4.00
CA LYS A 353 -17.51 16.10 2.93
C LYS A 353 -17.33 17.38 2.11
N GLU A 354 -17.08 18.51 2.77
CA GLU A 354 -16.81 19.77 2.07
C GLU A 354 -15.55 19.65 1.21
N ARG A 355 -14.46 19.12 1.77
CA ARG A 355 -13.21 18.93 1.05
C ARG A 355 -13.37 17.97 -0.12
N ASP A 356 -14.01 16.82 0.09
CA ASP A 356 -14.24 15.81 -0.97
C ASP A 356 -15.00 16.38 -2.17
N ALA A 357 -15.99 17.24 -1.94
CA ALA A 357 -16.77 17.88 -3.01
C ALA A 357 -15.92 18.81 -3.92
N THR A 358 -14.72 19.19 -3.50
CA THR A 358 -13.79 20.05 -4.27
C THR A 358 -12.71 19.27 -5.01
N LEU A 359 -12.56 17.97 -4.75
CA LEU A 359 -11.47 17.17 -5.31
C LEU A 359 -11.80 16.64 -6.71
N GLY A 360 -10.83 16.74 -7.62
CA GLY A 360 -10.87 16.04 -8.89
C GLY A 360 -10.76 14.51 -8.74
N GLU A 361 -11.11 13.77 -9.79
CA GLU A 361 -10.83 12.34 -9.87
C GLU A 361 -9.31 12.09 -9.89
N PRO A 362 -8.80 11.02 -9.25
CA PRO A 362 -7.38 10.67 -9.34
C PRO A 362 -6.95 10.44 -10.79
N ARG A 363 -5.73 10.87 -11.10
CA ARG A 363 -5.18 10.86 -12.48
C ARG A 363 -5.18 9.47 -13.13
N LEU A 364 -4.98 8.41 -12.33
CA LEU A 364 -4.92 7.02 -12.81
C LEU A 364 -6.15 6.19 -12.43
N LEU A 365 -7.25 6.82 -11.99
CA LEU A 365 -8.44 6.16 -11.44
C LEU A 365 -8.91 4.95 -12.27
N HIS A 366 -9.02 5.14 -13.59
CA HIS A 366 -9.56 4.11 -14.46
C HIS A 366 -8.58 2.97 -14.69
N GLN A 367 -7.30 3.29 -14.90
CA GLN A 367 -6.26 2.31 -15.18
C GLN A 367 -5.94 1.50 -13.92
N SER A 368 -5.71 2.17 -12.79
CA SER A 368 -5.38 1.54 -11.51
C SER A 368 -6.46 0.54 -11.10
N LEU A 369 -7.72 0.94 -11.03
CA LEU A 369 -8.77 0.05 -10.54
C LEU A 369 -8.95 -1.20 -11.41
N GLN A 370 -8.83 -1.08 -12.74
CA GLN A 370 -8.91 -2.26 -13.60
C GLN A 370 -7.80 -3.27 -13.32
N ILE A 371 -6.57 -2.80 -13.09
CA ILE A 371 -5.43 -3.67 -12.81
C ILE A 371 -5.48 -4.21 -11.37
N ASN A 372 -5.86 -3.35 -10.43
CA ASN A 372 -5.77 -3.65 -9.01
C ASN A 372 -6.87 -4.61 -8.55
N ILE A 373 -8.07 -4.58 -9.15
CA ILE A 373 -9.08 -5.61 -8.90
C ILE A 373 -8.62 -7.01 -9.34
N ARG A 374 -7.63 -7.10 -10.24
CA ARG A 374 -6.99 -8.34 -10.70
C ARG A 374 -5.70 -8.69 -9.93
N ALA A 375 -5.48 -8.10 -8.76
CA ALA A 375 -4.24 -8.26 -7.97
C ALA A 375 -2.95 -7.89 -8.74
N GLY A 376 -3.04 -6.94 -9.68
CA GLY A 376 -1.90 -6.52 -10.51
C GLY A 376 -1.72 -7.33 -11.79
N ARG A 377 -2.59 -8.31 -12.08
CA ARG A 377 -2.59 -9.00 -13.38
C ARG A 377 -3.05 -8.01 -14.46
N LEU A 378 -2.28 -7.93 -15.55
CA LEU A 378 -2.69 -7.16 -16.73
C LEU A 378 -3.87 -7.87 -17.43
N PRO A 379 -4.76 -7.14 -18.13
CA PRO A 379 -5.86 -7.72 -18.89
C PRO A 379 -5.31 -8.72 -19.91
N GLU A 380 -6.03 -9.81 -20.16
CA GLU A 380 -5.61 -10.78 -21.16
C GLU A 380 -5.43 -10.14 -22.55
N PRO A 381 -4.49 -10.62 -23.37
CA PRO A 381 -4.34 -10.13 -24.72
C PRO A 381 -5.61 -10.40 -25.54
N THR A 382 -6.03 -9.41 -26.32
CA THR A 382 -6.97 -9.58 -27.43
C THR A 382 -6.42 -10.53 -28.50
N GLU A 383 -7.25 -10.96 -29.44
CA GLU A 383 -6.81 -11.74 -30.61
C GLU A 383 -5.69 -11.04 -31.40
N ALA A 384 -5.68 -9.70 -31.41
CA ALA A 384 -4.64 -8.89 -32.04
C ALA A 384 -3.36 -8.73 -31.19
N GLY A 385 -3.29 -9.37 -30.02
CA GLY A 385 -2.14 -9.34 -29.11
C GLY A 385 -2.03 -8.08 -28.25
N GLN A 386 -3.02 -7.17 -28.30
CA GLN A 386 -3.05 -5.97 -27.47
C GLN A 386 -3.70 -6.25 -26.12
N ARG A 387 -3.26 -5.58 -25.06
CA ARG A 387 -3.95 -5.54 -23.76
C ARG A 387 -4.66 -4.20 -23.63
N LEU A 388 -5.96 -4.22 -23.31
CA LEU A 388 -6.81 -3.03 -23.33
C LEU A 388 -7.31 -2.68 -21.94
N VAL A 389 -7.35 -1.38 -21.65
CA VAL A 389 -8.05 -0.80 -20.51
C VAL A 389 -9.24 -0.01 -21.02
N HIS A 390 -10.38 -0.12 -20.36
CA HIS A 390 -11.61 0.54 -20.77
C HIS A 390 -11.82 1.81 -19.94
N VAL A 391 -12.04 2.93 -20.61
CA VAL A 391 -12.32 4.22 -19.97
C VAL A 391 -13.74 4.65 -20.33
N PRO A 392 -14.66 4.75 -19.35
CA PRO A 392 -16.02 5.19 -19.62
C PRO A 392 -16.05 6.65 -20.12
N LEU A 393 -16.80 6.90 -21.19
CA LEU A 393 -17.04 8.25 -21.69
C LEU A 393 -18.10 8.95 -20.83
N LYS A 394 -17.90 10.24 -20.56
CA LYS A 394 -18.90 11.13 -19.94
C LYS A 394 -19.45 12.05 -21.02
N LEU A 395 -20.78 12.05 -21.19
CA LEU A 395 -21.47 12.96 -22.11
C LEU A 395 -22.03 14.14 -21.31
N GLU A 396 -21.52 15.35 -21.55
CA GLU A 396 -21.98 16.56 -20.85
C GLU A 396 -23.11 17.24 -21.61
N GLY A 397 -24.32 16.69 -21.46
CA GLY A 397 -25.54 17.26 -22.07
C GLY A 397 -25.60 17.17 -23.59
N VAL A 398 -24.69 16.43 -24.21
CA VAL A 398 -24.72 16.10 -25.63
C VAL A 398 -25.50 14.80 -25.84
N GLU A 399 -26.51 14.85 -26.72
CA GLU A 399 -27.17 13.67 -27.25
C GLU A 399 -26.39 13.20 -28.48
N TRP A 400 -26.12 11.89 -28.57
CA TRP A 400 -25.39 11.27 -29.66
C TRP A 400 -26.23 10.17 -30.31
#